data_AF-A0A6G2FYI5-F1
#
_entry.id   AF-A0A6G2FYI5-F1
#
_cell.length_a   1.000
_cell.length_b   1.000
_cell.length_c   1.000
_cell.angle_alpha   90.00
_cell.angle_beta   90.00
_cell.angle_gamma   90.00
#
_symmetry.space_group_name_H-M   'P 1'
#
loop_
_entity.id
_entity.type
_entity.pdbx_description
1 polymer ?
#
loop_
_entity_poly.entity_id
_entity_poly.type
_entity_poly.pdbx_seq_one_letter_code
_entity_poly.pdbx_strand_id
1 'polypeptide(L)'
;GEMVRVVAPGGVVVIQEFGPRTLRGRGLVLAERAVGFDSQFWTADELCDVLERAGLTARIVSEGFEYVVAGRVPAATTDEE
;
A
#
# COMPACT_ATOMS: atom_id res chain seq x y z
N GLY A 1 10.23 0.12 9.01
CA GLY A 1 8.91 -0.33 9.52
C GLY A 1 8.87 -1.84 9.61
N GLU A 2 7.87 -2.41 10.30
CA GLU A 2 7.73 -3.86 10.54
C GLU A 2 7.83 -4.69 9.24
N MET A 3 7.23 -4.20 8.16
CA MET A 3 7.24 -4.85 6.85
C MET A 3 8.66 -5.10 6.31
N VAL A 4 9.57 -4.13 6.43
CA VAL A 4 10.98 -4.27 6.02
C VAL A 4 11.73 -5.25 6.91
N ARG A 5 11.34 -5.37 8.19
CA ARG A 5 11.98 -6.28 9.14
C ARG A 5 11.63 -7.74 8.87
N VAL A 6 10.40 -8.02 8.46
CA VAL A 6 9.89 -9.40 8.32
C VAL A 6 10.02 -9.95 6.91
N VAL A 7 10.09 -9.10 5.89
CA VAL A 7 10.24 -9.52 4.49
C VAL A 7 11.72 -9.63 4.15
N ALA A 8 12.12 -10.76 3.56
CA ALA A 8 13.49 -10.99 3.14
C ALA A 8 13.97 -9.93 2.12
N PRO A 9 15.29 -9.62 2.08
CA PRO A 9 15.85 -8.73 1.08
C PRO A 9 15.46 -9.14 -0.35
N GLY A 10 15.06 -8.16 -1.18
CA GLY A 10 14.55 -8.40 -2.53
C GLY A 10 13.09 -8.90 -2.60
N GLY A 11 12.48 -9.25 -1.47
CA GLY A 11 11.09 -9.66 -1.36
C GLY A 11 10.10 -8.52 -1.62
N VAL A 12 8.83 -8.88 -1.78
CA VAL A 12 7.76 -7.95 -2.19
C VAL A 12 6.61 -7.99 -1.19
N VAL A 13 6.13 -6.81 -0.81
CA VAL A 13 4.85 -6.62 -0.14
C VAL A 13 3.83 -6.17 -1.17
N VAL A 14 2.66 -6.79 -1.17
CA VAL A 14 1.53 -6.40 -2.02
C VAL A 14 0.36 -6.01 -1.13
N ILE A 15 -0.23 -4.84 -1.41
CA ILE A 15 -1.42 -4.34 -0.74
C ILE A 15 -2.52 -4.19 -1.80
N GLN A 16 -3.68 -4.79 -1.55
CA GLN A 16 -4.88 -4.62 -2.36
C GLN A 16 -5.96 -3.96 -1.49
N GLU A 17 -6.48 -2.82 -1.93
CA GLU A 17 -7.37 -1.99 -1.12
C GLU A 17 -8.42 -1.26 -1.95
N PHE A 18 -9.42 -0.70 -1.26
CA PHE A 18 -10.45 0.14 -1.87
C PHE A 18 -10.07 1.63 -1.85
N GLY A 19 -10.06 2.26 -3.03
CA GLY A 19 -9.67 3.65 -3.22
C GLY A 19 -10.80 4.65 -2.92
N PRO A 20 -10.62 5.59 -1.96
CA PRO A 20 -11.66 6.55 -1.59
C PRO A 20 -11.91 7.63 -2.65
N ARG A 21 -11.03 7.75 -3.66
CA ARG A 21 -11.13 8.77 -4.72
C ARG A 21 -12.16 8.44 -5.80
N THR A 22 -12.59 7.18 -5.90
CA THR A 22 -13.61 6.78 -6.89
C THR A 22 -15.02 7.08 -6.38
N LEU A 23 -16.00 7.19 -7.29
CA LEU A 23 -17.41 7.39 -6.90
C LEU A 23 -17.91 6.26 -5.97
N ARG A 24 -17.54 5.01 -6.29
CA ARG A 24 -17.86 3.84 -5.46
C ARG A 24 -17.14 3.91 -4.11
N GLY A 25 -15.88 4.33 -4.10
CA GLY A 25 -15.08 4.55 -2.89
C GLY A 25 -15.70 5.57 -1.95
N ARG A 26 -16.14 6.72 -2.47
CA ARG A 26 -16.83 7.73 -1.67
C ARG A 26 -18.13 7.21 -1.07
N GLY A 27 -18.86 6.37 -1.82
CA GLY A 27 -20.06 5.69 -1.32
C GLY A 27 -19.74 4.72 -0.17
N LEU A 28 -18.66 3.94 -0.30
CA LEU A 28 -18.20 3.01 0.75
C LEU A 28 -17.85 3.75 2.04
N VAL A 29 -17.05 4.82 1.95
CA VAL A 29 -16.67 5.65 3.10
C VAL A 29 -17.90 6.19 3.83
N LEU A 30 -18.91 6.66 3.09
CA LEU A 30 -20.13 7.18 3.69
C LEU A 30 -20.94 6.08 4.40
N ALA A 31 -21.04 4.89 3.79
CA ALA A 31 -21.75 3.76 4.36
C ALA A 31 -21.10 3.29 5.67
N GLU A 32 -19.77 3.16 5.70
CA GLU A 32 -19.06 2.75 6.92
C GLU A 32 -19.21 3.75 8.07
N ARG A 33 -19.16 5.05 7.77
CA ARG A 33 -19.43 6.10 8.76
C ARG A 33 -20.85 6.04 9.29
N ALA A 34 -21.83 5.71 8.44
CA ALA A 34 -23.22 5.57 8.88
C ALA A 34 -23.42 4.36 9.82
N VAL A 35 -22.62 3.30 9.63
CA VAL A 35 -22.62 2.11 10.50
C VAL A 35 -21.79 2.33 11.77
N GLY A 36 -20.93 3.36 11.81
CA GLY A 36 -20.10 3.72 12.96
C GLY A 36 -18.73 3.04 12.97
N PHE A 37 -18.22 2.60 11.82
CA PHE A 37 -16.86 2.09 11.70
C PHE A 37 -15.83 3.22 11.67
N ASP A 38 -14.68 2.99 12.32
CA ASP A 38 -13.53 3.90 12.35
C ASP A 38 -12.45 3.48 11.34
N SER A 39 -12.88 3.12 10.13
CA SER A 39 -11.99 2.65 9.08
C SER A 39 -11.08 3.77 8.57
N GLN A 40 -9.82 3.40 8.32
CA GLN A 40 -8.85 4.27 7.67
C GLN A 40 -8.80 3.95 6.19
N PHE A 41 -9.06 4.95 5.35
CA PHE A 41 -9.00 4.80 3.89
C PHE A 41 -7.75 5.45 3.35
N TRP A 42 -7.01 4.69 2.56
CA TRP A 42 -5.79 5.16 1.92
C TRP A 42 -5.98 5.18 0.41
N THR A 43 -5.40 6.19 -0.22
CA THR A 43 -5.20 6.19 -1.65
C THR A 43 -3.96 5.39 -2.04
N ALA A 44 -3.91 4.97 -3.31
CA ALA A 44 -2.75 4.24 -3.84
C ALA A 44 -1.44 5.04 -3.68
N ASP A 45 -1.46 6.35 -3.92
CA ASP A 45 -0.28 7.22 -3.77
C ASP A 45 0.16 7.33 -2.30
N GLU A 46 -0.79 7.52 -1.37
CA GLU A 46 -0.44 7.59 0.05
C GLU A 46 0.18 6.29 0.56
N LEU A 47 -0.26 5.13 0.05
CA LEU A 47 0.39 3.86 0.36
C LEU A 47 1.76 3.72 -0.28
N CYS A 48 1.97 4.21 -1.50
CA CYS A 48 3.32 4.32 -2.07
C CYS A 48 4.21 5.15 -1.15
N ASP A 49 3.78 6.33 -0.72
CA ASP A 49 4.53 7.21 0.18
C ASP A 49 4.84 6.55 1.53
N VAL A 50 3.92 5.73 2.05
CA VAL A 50 4.14 4.94 3.28
C VAL A 50 5.24 3.90 3.07
N LEU A 51 5.17 3.14 1.97
CA LEU A 51 6.15 2.10 1.65
C LEU A 51 7.53 2.71 1.36
N GLU A 52 7.59 3.83 0.66
CA GLU A 52 8.83 4.55 0.37
C GLU A 52 9.47 5.12 1.64
N ARG A 53 8.69 5.77 2.51
CA ARG A 53 9.18 6.21 3.83
C ARG A 53 9.62 5.05 4.71
N ALA A 54 9.09 3.85 4.50
CA ALA A 54 9.53 2.65 5.20
C ALA A 54 10.83 2.06 4.63
N GLY A 55 11.28 2.51 3.46
CA GLY A 55 12.52 2.06 2.79
C GLY A 55 12.31 1.05 1.66
N LEU A 56 11.08 0.85 1.19
CA LEU A 56 10.79 0.00 0.02
C LEU A 56 10.75 0.84 -1.26
N THR A 57 11.01 0.22 -2.41
CA THR A 57 10.68 0.81 -3.71
C THR A 57 9.22 0.48 -4.06
N ALA A 58 8.35 1.48 -4.05
CA ALA A 58 6.91 1.29 -4.28
C ALA A 58 6.50 1.54 -5.73
N ARG A 59 5.40 0.90 -6.14
CA ARG A 59 4.68 1.24 -7.38
C ARG A 59 3.21 0.84 -7.29
N ILE A 60 2.38 1.60 -8.00
CA ILE A 60 1.00 1.21 -8.27
C ILE A 60 1.00 0.16 -9.39
N VAL A 61 0.39 -0.99 -9.14
CA VAL A 61 0.29 -2.13 -10.07
C VAL A 61 -1.05 -2.12 -10.81
N SER A 62 -2.10 -1.70 -10.13
CA SER A 62 -3.46 -1.59 -10.68
C SER A 62 -4.20 -0.44 -10.02
N GLU A 63 -5.04 0.26 -10.79
CA GLU A 63 -5.86 1.38 -10.33
C GLU A 63 -7.35 1.09 -10.52
N GLY A 64 -8.19 1.81 -9.77
CA GLY A 64 -9.64 1.67 -9.87
C GLY A 64 -10.33 1.88 -8.52
N PHE A 65 -11.56 1.34 -8.41
CA PHE A 65 -12.25 1.28 -7.12
C PHE A 65 -11.49 0.37 -6.16
N GLU A 66 -11.02 -0.78 -6.66
CA GLU A 66 -9.96 -1.56 -6.06
C GLU A 66 -8.65 -1.18 -6.73
N TYR A 67 -7.58 -1.12 -5.97
CA TYR A 67 -6.24 -0.84 -6.48
C TYR A 67 -5.23 -1.79 -5.83
N VAL A 68 -4.06 -1.90 -6.45
CA VAL A 68 -2.95 -2.71 -5.95
C VAL A 68 -1.69 -1.86 -5.93
N VAL A 69 -1.02 -1.82 -4.78
CA VAL A 69 0.32 -1.24 -4.61
C VAL A 69 1.28 -2.36 -4.24
N ALA A 70 2.48 -2.33 -4.82
CA ALA A 70 3.55 -3.25 -4.46
C ALA A 70 4.78 -2.47 -4.01
N GLY A 71 5.38 -2.89 -2.89
CA GLY A 71 6.67 -2.39 -2.39
C GLY A 71 7.72 -3.49 -2.42
N ARG A 72 8.88 -3.22 -2.99
CA ARG A 72 10.02 -4.16 -2.98
C ARG A 72 11.02 -3.76 -1.91
N VAL A 73 11.37 -4.70 -1.03
CA VAL A 73 12.48 -4.52 -0.08
C VAL A 73 13.78 -4.51 -0.87
N PRO A 74 14.71 -3.56 -0.60
CA PRO A 74 16.02 -3.56 -1.23
C PRO A 74 16.68 -4.94 -1.17
N ALA A 75 17.29 -5.36 -2.28
CA ALA A 75 18.12 -6.56 -2.25
C ALA A 75 19.33 -6.30 -1.35
N ALA A 76 19.85 -7.35 -0.71
CA ALA A 76 21.16 -7.24 -0.10
C ALA A 76 22.16 -6.87 -1.21
N THR A 77 22.96 -5.83 -1.01
CA THR A 77 24.14 -5.63 -1.83
C THR A 77 25.02 -6.86 -1.63
N THR A 78 25.14 -7.67 -2.66
CA THR A 78 26.26 -8.61 -2.74
C THR A 78 27.49 -7.74 -2.91
N ASP A 79 28.25 -7.53 -1.84
CA ASP A 79 29.63 -7.09 -2.00
C ASP A 79 30.34 -8.21 -2.75
N GLU A 80 30.54 -8.02 -4.06
CA GLU A 80 31.40 -8.89 -4.86
C GLU A 80 32.83 -8.64 -4.40
N GLU A 81 33.39 -9.55 -3.59
CA GLU A 81 34.83 -9.67 -3.30
C GLU A 81 35.59 -10.28 -4.48
#